data_AF-A0A5J4KG97-F1
#
_entry.id   AF-A0A5J4KG97-F1
#
_cell.length_a   1.000
_cell.length_b   1.000
_cell.length_c   1.000
_cell.angle_alpha   90.00
_cell.angle_beta   90.00
_cell.angle_gamma   90.00
#
_symmetry.space_group_name_H-M   'P 1'
#
loop_
_entity.id
_entity.type
_entity.pdbx_description
1 polymer ?
#
loop_
_entity_poly.entity_id
_entity_poly.type
_entity_poly.pdbx_seq_one_letter_code
_entity_poly.pdbx_strand_id
1 'polypeptide(L)'
;MPIKSFEQLNEEMSDDRLFANPRNAAAGSLRQKDPRITSTRNLSFFGYQIGYVEGMRINSHWETLELLREWGFPVNPHIQRADTLEDVMAYCNKWEKERFNLPYEIDGVVIKINDLAHQEELGTVARDPRWAIAFKYPPIQVATRLLDIRVNVGRTGSLNPWAVLEPINIRGVTVSRASLHNEGDIQRKDLRIGDWVLVQRAGEVIPQVVKPVLERRTGTEEVYRLPEQCPFCQTPIIRIPDQAMAYCPNKECPERILQSVIHFVSKGAMDMETIGEKMAAQLVNAGYIKSLSDFYQLTEEQLLALGGIKKKSADNMLAAIEASKERPFWRVLFGLNIRYIGEKSAQLLATAFGDIDALAQASAEEIIKVPGVGPEIGQSVYNWLQDTDNLALIERLRAAGLTLAEEKVENTGPLTGQTFLVTGRLEAMTRSAAEEAITRLGGRIATGVSKTLSHLIVGEDPGSKLAKAQKVGVPIHNEEWLVDLLKQHNED
;
A
#
# COMPACT_ATOMS: atom_id res chain seq x y z
N MET A 1 -20.42 8.31 9.66
CA MET A 1 -21.75 8.94 9.65
C MET A 1 -22.65 8.11 10.54
N PRO A 2 -23.48 8.71 11.41
CA PRO A 2 -24.47 7.96 12.18
C PRO A 2 -25.42 7.15 11.28
N ILE A 3 -25.93 6.01 11.76
CA ILE A 3 -26.77 5.10 10.97
C ILE A 3 -28.03 5.83 10.48
N LYS A 4 -28.73 6.55 11.36
CA LYS A 4 -29.93 7.32 11.00
C LYS A 4 -29.67 8.37 9.90
N SER A 5 -28.56 9.11 10.02
CA SER A 5 -28.18 10.11 9.01
C SER A 5 -27.87 9.45 7.66
N PHE A 6 -27.30 8.24 7.68
CA PHE A 6 -27.01 7.46 6.49
C PHE A 6 -28.29 6.93 5.83
N GLU A 7 -29.21 6.37 6.60
CA GLU A 7 -30.51 5.90 6.12
C GLU A 7 -31.31 7.03 5.47
N GLN A 8 -31.43 8.16 6.17
CA GLN A 8 -32.10 9.36 5.63
C GLN A 8 -31.44 9.84 4.32
N LEU A 9 -30.11 9.89 4.28
CA LEU A 9 -29.40 10.34 3.08
C LEU A 9 -29.67 9.41 1.89
N ASN A 10 -29.77 8.11 2.12
CA ASN A 10 -30.08 7.14 1.08
C ASN A 10 -31.55 7.23 0.63
N GLU A 11 -32.50 7.49 1.54
CA GLU A 11 -33.90 7.72 1.19
C GLU A 11 -34.09 8.96 0.30
N GLU A 12 -33.29 10.00 0.51
CA GLU A 12 -33.30 11.23 -0.30
C GLU A 12 -32.63 11.06 -1.68
N MET A 13 -32.00 9.91 -1.95
CA MET A 13 -31.28 9.62 -3.19
C MET A 13 -32.06 8.67 -4.11
N SER A 14 -31.89 8.86 -5.43
CA SER A 14 -32.34 7.89 -6.43
C SER A 14 -31.51 6.59 -6.36
N ASP A 15 -32.12 5.43 -6.62
CA ASP A 15 -31.49 4.09 -6.52
C ASP A 15 -30.08 3.99 -7.12
N ASP A 16 -29.81 4.64 -8.25
CA ASP A 16 -28.51 4.58 -8.93
C ASP A 16 -27.35 5.33 -8.23
N ARG A 17 -27.61 6.02 -7.10
CA ARG A 17 -26.61 6.84 -6.38
C ARG A 17 -26.50 6.56 -4.89
N LEU A 18 -27.17 5.50 -4.41
CA LEU A 18 -27.16 5.16 -2.99
C LEU A 18 -25.74 4.90 -2.50
N PHE A 19 -25.43 5.42 -1.30
CA PHE A 19 -24.19 5.09 -0.66
C PHE A 19 -24.26 3.68 -0.09
N ALA A 20 -23.19 2.94 -0.35
CA ALA A 20 -23.13 1.52 -0.01
C ALA A 20 -23.01 1.27 1.50
N ASN A 21 -22.40 2.19 2.26
CA ASN A 21 -22.31 2.09 3.73
C ASN A 21 -22.05 3.47 4.37
N PRO A 22 -22.22 3.60 5.70
CA PRO A 22 -21.96 4.85 6.42
C PRO A 22 -20.54 5.43 6.26
N ARG A 23 -19.54 4.57 6.01
CA ARG A 23 -18.15 4.99 5.75
C ARG A 23 -18.02 5.75 4.42
N ASN A 24 -18.55 5.18 3.35
CA ASN A 24 -18.55 5.77 2.01
C ASN A 24 -19.43 7.03 1.98
N ALA A 25 -20.59 6.98 2.64
CA ALA A 25 -21.47 8.13 2.78
C ALA A 25 -20.79 9.30 3.49
N ALA A 26 -20.07 9.04 4.59
CA ALA A 26 -19.30 10.06 5.29
C ALA A 26 -18.21 10.69 4.42
N ALA A 27 -17.41 9.85 3.73
CA ALA A 27 -16.33 10.33 2.87
C ALA A 27 -16.86 11.17 1.69
N GLY A 28 -17.92 10.71 1.02
CA GLY A 28 -18.56 11.45 -0.06
C GLY A 28 -19.21 12.75 0.43
N SER A 29 -19.80 12.72 1.62
CA SER A 29 -20.42 13.90 2.24
C SER A 29 -19.39 14.95 2.68
N LEU A 30 -18.20 14.54 3.11
CA LEU A 30 -17.15 15.48 3.52
C LEU A 30 -16.41 16.11 2.33
N ARG A 31 -16.26 15.37 1.22
CA ARG A 31 -15.51 15.78 0.02
C ARG A 31 -16.36 16.54 -1.00
N GLN A 32 -17.28 17.39 -0.53
CA GLN A 32 -18.10 18.25 -1.40
C GLN A 32 -17.36 19.55 -1.70
N LYS A 33 -17.46 20.03 -2.96
CA LYS A 33 -16.92 21.35 -3.33
C LYS A 33 -17.69 22.49 -2.66
N ASP A 34 -19.00 22.31 -2.50
CA ASP A 34 -19.86 23.26 -1.82
C ASP A 34 -20.09 22.81 -0.37
N PRO A 35 -19.58 23.56 0.63
CA PRO A 35 -19.71 23.18 2.04
C PRO A 35 -21.17 23.17 2.52
N ARG A 36 -22.08 23.87 1.82
CA ARG A 36 -23.52 23.87 2.15
C ARG A 36 -24.16 22.51 1.91
N ILE A 37 -23.59 21.69 1.03
CA ILE A 37 -24.03 20.30 0.86
C ILE A 37 -23.59 19.49 2.08
N THR A 38 -22.34 19.62 2.52
CA THR A 38 -21.82 18.93 3.71
C THR A 38 -22.64 19.26 4.95
N SER A 39 -23.06 20.50 5.12
CA SER A 39 -23.85 20.92 6.29
C SER A 39 -25.21 20.24 6.42
N THR A 40 -25.79 19.71 5.32
CA THR A 40 -27.07 18.97 5.40
C THR A 40 -26.88 17.49 5.76
N ARG A 41 -25.64 16.98 5.82
CA ARG A 41 -25.36 15.54 5.95
C ARG A 41 -25.25 15.04 7.39
N ASN A 42 -25.51 15.90 8.39
CA ASN A 42 -25.50 15.55 9.82
C ASN A 42 -24.31 14.67 10.23
N LEU A 43 -23.10 15.07 9.81
CA LEU A 43 -21.86 14.36 10.13
C LEU A 43 -21.53 14.53 11.61
N SER A 44 -20.87 13.51 12.19
CA SER A 44 -20.40 13.51 13.57
C SER A 44 -18.95 13.04 13.62
N PHE A 45 -18.26 13.42 14.69
CA PHE A 45 -16.82 13.21 14.87
C PHE A 45 -16.53 12.65 16.26
N PHE A 46 -15.46 11.87 16.38
CA PHE A 46 -14.82 11.54 17.66
C PHE A 46 -13.32 11.80 17.56
N GLY A 47 -12.80 12.64 18.46
CA GLY A 47 -11.36 12.84 18.66
C GLY A 47 -10.77 11.65 19.41
N TYR A 48 -9.62 11.16 18.94
CA TYR A 48 -8.98 9.96 19.51
C TYR A 48 -7.47 10.06 19.67
N GLN A 49 -6.83 11.14 19.22
CA GLN A 49 -5.39 11.34 19.29
C GLN A 49 -5.04 12.80 18.96
N ILE A 50 -3.93 13.28 19.52
CA ILE A 50 -3.30 14.55 19.12
C ILE A 50 -2.08 14.20 18.26
N GLY A 51 -1.92 14.89 17.13
CA GLY A 51 -0.81 14.67 16.19
C GLY A 51 0.44 15.48 16.54
N TYR A 52 0.28 16.79 16.72
CA TYR A 52 1.37 17.72 17.02
C TYR A 52 1.07 18.48 18.31
N VAL A 53 2.08 18.59 19.18
CA VAL A 53 2.01 19.30 20.45
C VAL A 53 3.31 20.10 20.62
N GLU A 54 3.17 21.36 21.00
CA GLU A 54 4.27 22.26 21.35
C GLU A 54 3.95 22.93 22.69
N GLY A 55 4.96 23.08 23.56
CA GLY A 55 4.80 23.78 24.85
C GLY A 55 4.01 23.03 25.92
N MET A 56 3.65 21.76 25.68
CA MET A 56 2.94 20.91 26.63
C MET A 56 3.50 19.49 26.61
N ARG A 57 3.59 18.86 27.78
CA ARG A 57 3.94 17.46 27.92
C ARG A 57 2.69 16.66 28.30
N ILE A 58 2.40 15.63 27.52
CA ILE A 58 1.34 14.66 27.79
C ILE A 58 2.03 13.33 28.03
N ASN A 59 1.66 12.61 29.08
CA ASN A 59 2.35 11.37 29.47
C ASN A 59 1.58 10.12 29.04
N SER A 60 0.26 10.21 28.93
CA SER A 60 -0.56 9.06 28.57
C SER A 60 -1.61 9.35 27.50
N HIS A 61 -2.02 8.29 26.80
CA HIS A 61 -3.11 8.34 25.85
C HIS A 61 -4.44 8.64 26.55
N TRP A 62 -4.65 8.15 27.77
CA TRP A 62 -5.83 8.47 28.56
C TRP A 62 -5.93 9.97 28.86
N GLU A 63 -4.84 10.57 29.33
CA GLU A 63 -4.73 12.02 29.56
C GLU A 63 -5.00 12.80 28.26
N THR A 64 -4.50 12.31 27.12
CA THR A 64 -4.81 12.88 25.80
C THR A 64 -6.32 12.93 25.54
N LEU A 65 -7.05 11.85 25.84
CA LEU A 65 -8.50 11.78 25.63
C LEU A 65 -9.27 12.67 26.61
N GLU A 66 -8.77 12.84 27.84
CA GLU A 66 -9.34 13.77 28.83
C GLU A 66 -9.16 15.22 28.39
N LEU A 67 -7.95 15.61 27.96
CA LEU A 67 -7.68 16.94 27.42
C LEU A 67 -8.55 17.27 26.21
N LEU A 68 -8.72 16.31 25.28
CA LEU A 68 -9.62 16.49 24.14
C LEU A 68 -11.06 16.78 24.59
N ARG A 69 -11.54 16.08 25.62
CA ARG A 69 -12.87 16.30 26.19
C ARG A 69 -12.97 17.68 26.85
N GLU A 70 -11.96 18.09 27.61
CA GLU A 70 -11.88 19.41 28.25
C GLU A 70 -11.85 20.56 27.24
N TRP A 71 -11.18 20.38 26.10
CA TRP A 71 -11.15 21.35 25.00
C TRP A 71 -12.42 21.37 24.16
N GLY A 72 -13.42 20.55 24.49
CA GLY A 72 -14.71 20.52 23.80
C GLY A 72 -14.75 19.62 22.56
N PHE A 73 -13.72 18.81 22.31
CA PHE A 73 -13.80 17.81 21.27
C PHE A 73 -14.68 16.63 21.74
N PRO A 74 -15.57 16.11 20.87
CA PRO A 74 -16.34 14.93 21.19
C PRO A 74 -15.40 13.73 21.30
N VAL A 75 -15.43 13.04 22.45
CA VAL A 75 -14.69 11.79 22.68
C VAL A 75 -15.69 10.66 22.85
N ASN A 76 -15.39 9.48 22.31
CA ASN A 76 -16.31 8.36 22.36
C ASN A 76 -16.62 8.00 23.83
N PRO A 77 -17.91 7.96 24.24
CA PRO A 77 -18.27 7.71 25.64
C PRO A 77 -17.99 6.27 26.10
N HIS A 78 -17.67 5.37 25.18
CA HIS A 78 -17.47 3.95 25.45
C HIS A 78 -16.00 3.56 25.68
N ILE A 79 -15.05 4.50 25.63
CA ILE A 79 -13.64 4.20 25.90
C ILE A 79 -13.46 3.60 27.31
N GLN A 80 -12.52 2.65 27.43
CA GLN A 80 -12.23 1.98 28.70
C GLN A 80 -10.73 1.76 28.84
N ARG A 81 -10.18 2.08 30.02
CA ARG A 81 -8.82 1.67 30.39
C ARG A 81 -8.84 0.20 30.83
N ALA A 82 -7.84 -0.55 30.40
CA ALA A 82 -7.64 -1.94 30.75
C ALA A 82 -6.24 -2.09 31.36
N ASP A 83 -6.14 -2.79 32.48
CA ASP A 83 -4.85 -2.99 33.17
C ASP A 83 -4.25 -4.36 32.83
N THR A 84 -5.05 -5.31 32.33
CA THR A 84 -4.64 -6.66 31.93
C THR A 84 -5.10 -7.03 30.51
N LEU A 85 -4.50 -8.08 29.91
CA LEU A 85 -4.93 -8.58 28.60
C LEU A 85 -6.32 -9.22 28.69
N GLU A 86 -6.66 -9.82 29.83
CA GLU A 86 -7.97 -10.38 30.12
C GLU A 86 -9.05 -9.28 30.05
N ASP A 87 -8.79 -8.10 30.61
CA ASP A 87 -9.69 -6.94 30.53
C ASP A 87 -9.88 -6.47 29.09
N VAL A 88 -8.78 -6.42 28.32
CA VAL A 88 -8.82 -6.07 26.89
C VAL A 88 -9.70 -7.05 26.11
N MET A 89 -9.51 -8.36 26.33
CA MET A 89 -10.30 -9.39 25.65
C MET A 89 -11.76 -9.36 26.07
N ALA A 90 -12.06 -9.14 27.36
CA ALA A 90 -13.42 -8.98 27.86
C ALA A 90 -14.12 -7.78 27.19
N TYR A 91 -13.43 -6.65 27.06
CA TYR A 91 -13.93 -5.47 26.37
C TYR A 91 -14.19 -5.73 24.88
N CYS A 92 -13.26 -6.40 24.18
CA CYS A 92 -13.42 -6.75 22.78
C CYS A 92 -14.64 -7.65 22.55
N ASN A 93 -14.80 -8.69 23.37
CA ASN A 93 -15.92 -9.65 23.31
C ASN A 93 -17.27 -9.00 23.65
N LYS A 94 -17.30 -8.06 24.59
CA LYS A 94 -18.50 -7.27 24.90
C LYS A 94 -18.97 -6.50 23.66
N TRP A 95 -18.07 -5.70 23.09
CA TRP A 95 -18.41 -4.86 21.94
C TRP A 95 -18.65 -5.65 20.66
N GLU A 96 -18.12 -6.87 20.54
CA GLU A 96 -18.49 -7.77 19.43
C GLU A 96 -19.99 -8.03 19.39
N LYS A 97 -20.60 -8.18 20.58
CA LYS A 97 -22.03 -8.47 20.75
C LYS A 97 -22.87 -7.19 20.77
N GLU A 98 -22.40 -6.17 21.47
CA GLU A 98 -23.16 -4.92 21.70
C GLU A 98 -23.06 -3.91 20.55
N ARG A 99 -22.13 -4.07 19.59
CA ARG A 99 -21.95 -3.12 18.47
C ARG A 99 -23.22 -2.79 17.69
N PHE A 100 -24.19 -3.70 17.63
CA PHE A 100 -25.44 -3.50 16.91
C PHE A 100 -26.41 -2.54 17.62
N ASN A 101 -26.14 -2.22 18.89
CA ASN A 101 -26.92 -1.26 19.68
C ASN A 101 -26.37 0.18 19.56
N LEU A 102 -25.24 0.38 18.88
CA LEU A 102 -24.66 1.70 18.68
C LEU A 102 -25.40 2.47 17.59
N PRO A 103 -25.51 3.81 17.69
CA PRO A 103 -26.09 4.64 16.64
C PRO A 103 -25.14 4.85 15.44
N TYR A 104 -24.01 4.15 15.41
CA TYR A 104 -22.99 4.18 14.36
C TYR A 104 -22.37 2.79 14.21
N GLU A 105 -21.89 2.48 13.01
CA GLU A 105 -21.20 1.21 12.75
C GLU A 105 -19.77 1.24 13.29
N ILE A 106 -19.33 0.11 13.85
CA ILE A 106 -17.92 -0.18 14.18
C ILE A 106 -17.52 -1.52 13.57
N ASP A 107 -16.25 -1.64 13.19
CA ASP A 107 -15.68 -2.84 12.57
C ASP A 107 -14.68 -3.58 13.48
N GLY A 108 -14.51 -3.09 14.71
CA GLY A 108 -13.61 -3.61 15.71
C GLY A 108 -13.37 -2.63 16.86
N VAL A 109 -12.39 -2.97 17.69
CA VAL A 109 -11.85 -2.12 18.77
C VAL A 109 -10.39 -1.82 18.47
N VAL A 110 -9.94 -0.60 18.74
CA VAL A 110 -8.52 -0.25 18.68
C VAL A 110 -7.93 -0.36 20.07
N ILE A 111 -6.92 -1.22 20.22
CA ILE A 111 -6.16 -1.41 21.46
C ILE A 111 -4.88 -0.59 21.32
N LYS A 112 -4.56 0.23 22.32
CA LYS A 112 -3.37 1.09 22.32
C LYS A 112 -2.65 0.98 23.65
N ILE A 113 -1.32 0.97 23.62
CA ILE A 113 -0.51 1.13 24.83
C ILE A 113 -0.78 2.52 25.40
N ASN A 114 -1.08 2.61 26.70
CA ASN A 114 -1.49 3.87 27.30
C ASN A 114 -0.33 4.85 27.53
N ASP A 115 0.87 4.34 27.81
CA ASP A 115 2.05 5.17 28.04
C ASP A 115 2.63 5.70 26.71
N LEU A 116 2.76 7.03 26.57
CA LEU A 116 3.24 7.63 25.32
C LEU A 116 4.75 7.44 25.08
N ALA A 117 5.56 7.31 26.14
CA ALA A 117 6.98 7.02 25.98
C ALA A 117 7.20 5.61 25.40
N HIS A 118 6.39 4.63 25.82
CA HIS A 118 6.40 3.30 25.20
C HIS A 118 5.94 3.31 23.74
N GLN A 119 4.96 4.16 23.37
CA GLN A 119 4.55 4.29 21.97
C GLN A 119 5.70 4.79 21.08
N GLU A 120 6.42 5.79 21.56
CA GLU A 120 7.56 6.37 20.86
C GLU A 120 8.71 5.35 20.70
N GLU A 121 9.06 4.63 21.77
CA GLU A 121 10.10 3.60 21.74
C GLU A 121 9.77 2.48 20.73
N LEU A 122 8.52 2.03 20.70
CA LEU A 122 8.07 0.99 19.79
C LEU A 122 8.08 1.45 18.32
N GLY A 123 7.77 2.72 18.06
CA GLY A 123 7.80 3.32 16.74
C GLY A 123 6.81 2.71 15.75
N THR A 124 7.14 2.75 14.46
CA THR A 124 6.29 2.30 13.35
C THR A 124 7.02 1.31 12.43
N VAL A 125 6.27 0.47 11.73
CA VAL A 125 6.76 -0.38 10.63
C VAL A 125 6.04 0.01 9.36
N ALA A 126 6.78 0.55 8.39
CA ALA A 126 6.24 1.11 7.16
C ALA A 126 5.18 2.19 7.40
N ARG A 127 3.90 1.81 7.50
CA ARG A 127 2.77 2.73 7.75
C ARG A 127 2.03 2.44 9.05
N ASP A 128 2.35 1.35 9.74
CA ASP A 128 1.57 0.88 10.88
C ASP A 128 2.32 1.08 12.21
N PRO A 129 1.67 1.61 13.26
CA PRO A 129 2.28 1.76 14.59
C PRO A 129 2.47 0.39 15.26
N ARG A 130 3.59 0.20 15.98
CA ARG A 130 3.87 -1.06 16.72
C ARG A 130 3.16 -1.13 18.08
N TRP A 131 2.63 -0.01 18.55
CA TRP A 131 2.03 0.17 19.87
C TRP A 131 0.49 0.15 19.87
N ALA A 132 -0.12 -0.03 18.70
CA ALA A 132 -1.56 -0.13 18.56
C ALA A 132 -1.97 -1.24 17.59
N ILE A 133 -3.13 -1.85 17.83
CA ILE A 133 -3.71 -2.86 16.96
C ILE A 133 -5.22 -2.68 16.87
N ALA A 134 -5.76 -2.86 15.66
CA ALA A 134 -7.20 -2.93 15.44
C ALA A 134 -7.66 -4.39 15.58
N PHE A 135 -8.32 -4.71 16.69
CA PHE A 135 -9.02 -5.98 16.90
C PHE A 135 -10.32 -5.97 16.08
N LYS A 136 -10.25 -6.48 14.85
CA LYS A 136 -11.39 -6.53 13.93
C LYS A 136 -12.33 -7.66 14.27
N TYR A 137 -13.63 -7.39 14.15
CA TYR A 137 -14.64 -8.44 14.32
C TYR A 137 -14.75 -9.34 13.09
N PRO A 138 -15.20 -10.59 13.27
CA PRO A 138 -15.51 -11.47 12.15
C PRO A 138 -16.49 -10.77 11.19
N PRO A 139 -16.17 -10.68 9.89
CA PRO A 139 -17.05 -10.06 8.92
C PRO A 139 -18.35 -10.88 8.79
N ILE A 140 -19.45 -10.18 8.53
CA ILE A 140 -20.74 -10.85 8.27
C ILE A 140 -20.59 -11.70 7.01
N GLN A 141 -20.93 -12.98 7.13
CA GLN A 141 -20.98 -13.93 6.01
C GLN A 141 -22.43 -14.03 5.53
N VAL A 142 -22.64 -13.87 4.23
CA VAL A 142 -23.94 -14.10 3.58
C VAL A 142 -23.82 -15.26 2.60
N ALA A 143 -24.89 -16.03 2.42
CA ALA A 143 -24.94 -17.06 1.39
C ALA A 143 -25.53 -16.47 0.10
N THR A 144 -24.85 -16.69 -1.04
CA THR A 144 -25.37 -16.35 -2.38
C THR A 144 -24.97 -17.43 -3.38
N ARG A 145 -25.53 -17.41 -4.59
CA ARG A 145 -25.19 -18.37 -5.65
C ARG A 145 -23.93 -17.94 -6.40
N LEU A 146 -23.03 -18.90 -6.63
CA LEU A 146 -21.88 -18.78 -7.52
C LEU A 146 -22.34 -19.06 -8.96
N LEU A 147 -22.54 -18.01 -9.73
CA LEU A 147 -23.10 -18.11 -11.08
C LEU A 147 -22.06 -18.58 -12.12
N ASP A 148 -20.82 -18.13 -11.97
CA ASP A 148 -19.72 -18.38 -12.92
C ASP A 148 -18.38 -18.07 -12.24
N ILE A 149 -17.29 -18.62 -12.77
CA ILE A 149 -15.92 -18.25 -12.37
C ILE A 149 -15.18 -17.77 -13.61
N ARG A 150 -14.77 -16.50 -13.58
CA ARG A 150 -14.03 -15.86 -14.67
C ARG A 150 -12.60 -15.60 -14.27
N VAL A 151 -11.75 -15.28 -15.25
CA VAL A 151 -10.32 -15.06 -15.03
C VAL A 151 -9.90 -13.73 -15.63
N ASN A 152 -9.14 -12.97 -14.85
CA ASN A 152 -8.40 -11.81 -15.33
C ASN A 152 -6.92 -12.14 -15.45
N VAL A 153 -6.24 -11.50 -16.39
CA VAL A 153 -4.77 -11.59 -16.49
C VAL A 153 -4.19 -10.34 -15.82
N GLY A 154 -3.37 -10.52 -14.80
CA GLY A 154 -2.70 -9.42 -14.12
C GLY A 154 -1.54 -8.85 -14.94
N ARG A 155 -1.00 -7.72 -14.49
CA ARG A 155 0.13 -7.01 -15.14
C ARG A 155 1.37 -7.89 -15.40
N THR A 156 1.67 -8.84 -14.52
CA THR A 156 2.79 -9.79 -14.67
C THR A 156 2.41 -11.07 -15.44
N GLY A 157 1.18 -11.13 -15.95
CA GLY A 157 0.62 -12.30 -16.62
C GLY A 157 -0.05 -13.31 -15.69
N SER A 158 -0.15 -13.06 -14.38
CA SER A 158 -0.82 -13.99 -13.46
C SER A 158 -2.31 -14.14 -13.79
N LEU A 159 -2.82 -15.37 -13.77
CA LEU A 159 -4.23 -15.67 -14.03
C LEU A 159 -4.98 -15.65 -12.70
N ASN A 160 -5.79 -14.61 -12.48
CA ASN A 160 -6.49 -14.36 -11.23
C ASN A 160 -7.98 -14.68 -11.42
N PRO A 161 -8.46 -15.84 -10.91
CA PRO A 161 -9.87 -16.17 -10.99
C PRO A 161 -10.70 -15.27 -10.07
N TRP A 162 -11.96 -15.06 -10.41
CA TRP A 162 -12.91 -14.32 -9.58
C TRP A 162 -14.32 -14.87 -9.79
N ALA A 163 -15.10 -14.84 -8.72
CA ALA A 163 -16.46 -15.36 -8.69
C ALA A 163 -17.44 -14.32 -9.23
N VAL A 164 -18.28 -14.73 -10.18
CA VAL A 164 -19.53 -14.04 -10.53
C VAL A 164 -20.60 -14.55 -9.59
N LEU A 165 -21.21 -13.65 -8.83
CA LEU A 165 -22.19 -14.00 -7.80
C LEU A 165 -23.56 -13.48 -8.18
N GLU A 166 -24.60 -14.20 -7.74
CA GLU A 166 -25.93 -13.62 -7.68
C GLU A 166 -25.89 -12.39 -6.75
N PRO A 167 -26.35 -11.21 -7.21
CA PRO A 167 -26.21 -9.97 -6.46
C PRO A 167 -26.79 -10.10 -5.04
N ILE A 168 -25.94 -9.87 -4.04
CA ILE A 168 -26.33 -9.97 -2.62
C ILE A 168 -25.90 -8.72 -1.86
N ASN A 169 -26.76 -8.21 -0.98
CA ASN A 169 -26.44 -7.07 -0.15
C ASN A 169 -25.62 -7.51 1.09
N ILE A 170 -24.44 -6.92 1.28
CA ILE A 170 -23.59 -7.10 2.47
C ILE A 170 -23.34 -5.73 3.09
N ARG A 171 -24.05 -5.41 4.17
CA ARG A 171 -23.97 -4.11 4.87
C ARG A 171 -24.20 -2.92 3.94
N GLY A 172 -25.30 -2.93 3.19
CA GLY A 172 -25.69 -1.88 2.25
C GLY A 172 -24.97 -1.94 0.89
N VAL A 173 -23.96 -2.80 0.72
CA VAL A 173 -23.22 -2.94 -0.54
C VAL A 173 -23.70 -4.15 -1.31
N THR A 174 -24.22 -3.94 -2.51
CA THR A 174 -24.50 -5.04 -3.44
C THR A 174 -23.20 -5.62 -3.98
N VAL A 175 -22.94 -6.87 -3.63
CA VAL A 175 -21.79 -7.65 -4.08
C VAL A 175 -22.27 -8.61 -5.16
N SER A 176 -21.72 -8.47 -6.36
CA SER A 176 -21.92 -9.38 -7.49
C SER A 176 -20.61 -10.03 -7.97
N ARG A 177 -19.48 -9.65 -7.36
CA ARG A 177 -18.15 -10.17 -7.68
C ARG A 177 -17.34 -10.37 -6.41
N ALA A 178 -16.58 -11.45 -6.35
CA ALA A 178 -15.65 -11.71 -5.25
C ALA A 178 -14.34 -12.30 -5.77
N SER A 179 -13.24 -11.95 -5.11
CA SER A 179 -11.92 -12.49 -5.45
C SER A 179 -11.84 -13.98 -5.13
N LEU A 180 -11.21 -14.74 -6.01
CA LEU A 180 -10.76 -16.11 -5.77
C LEU A 180 -9.24 -16.12 -5.90
N HIS A 181 -8.53 -16.73 -4.95
CA HIS A 181 -7.09 -16.53 -4.87
C HIS A 181 -6.32 -17.13 -6.06
N ASN A 182 -6.58 -18.40 -6.38
CA ASN A 182 -5.98 -19.13 -7.49
C ASN A 182 -6.73 -20.44 -7.74
N GLU A 183 -6.35 -21.17 -8.80
CA GLU A 183 -6.92 -22.48 -9.14
C GLU A 183 -6.79 -23.48 -7.98
N GLY A 184 -5.64 -23.52 -7.30
CA GLY A 184 -5.42 -24.41 -6.16
C GLY A 184 -6.36 -24.12 -4.98
N ASP A 185 -6.64 -22.85 -4.67
CA ASP A 185 -7.58 -22.46 -3.61
C ASP A 185 -9.02 -22.84 -3.95
N ILE A 186 -9.41 -22.70 -5.22
CA ILE A 186 -10.73 -23.12 -5.72
C ILE A 186 -10.90 -24.63 -5.53
N GLN A 187 -9.90 -25.41 -5.93
CA GLN A 187 -9.90 -26.87 -5.79
C GLN A 187 -9.88 -27.31 -4.31
N ARG A 188 -9.04 -26.68 -3.48
CA ARG A 188 -8.95 -26.96 -2.04
C ARG A 188 -10.27 -26.70 -1.30
N LYS A 189 -11.01 -25.66 -1.70
CA LYS A 189 -12.34 -25.34 -1.17
C LYS A 189 -13.46 -26.16 -1.82
N ASP A 190 -13.16 -26.93 -2.87
CA ASP A 190 -14.12 -27.62 -3.75
C ASP A 190 -15.24 -26.69 -4.23
N LEU A 191 -14.91 -25.48 -4.70
CA LEU A 191 -15.91 -24.55 -5.23
C LEU A 191 -16.34 -24.98 -6.65
N ARG A 192 -17.64 -25.03 -6.89
CA ARG A 192 -18.24 -25.43 -8.17
C ARG A 192 -19.19 -24.37 -8.68
N ILE A 193 -19.24 -24.18 -10.01
CA ILE A 193 -20.20 -23.28 -10.63
C ILE A 193 -21.61 -23.83 -10.35
N GLY A 194 -22.50 -22.96 -9.86
CA GLY A 194 -23.83 -23.31 -9.38
C GLY A 194 -23.94 -23.45 -7.85
N ASP A 195 -22.81 -23.54 -7.12
CA ASP A 195 -22.82 -23.67 -5.66
C ASP A 195 -23.53 -22.50 -4.96
N TRP A 196 -24.14 -22.78 -3.82
CA TRP A 196 -24.32 -21.76 -2.78
C TRP A 196 -23.00 -21.55 -2.06
N VAL A 197 -22.55 -20.31 -1.95
CA VAL A 197 -21.27 -19.96 -1.32
C VAL A 197 -21.44 -18.93 -0.23
N LEU A 198 -20.65 -19.06 0.84
CA LEU A 198 -20.54 -18.02 1.86
C LEU A 198 -19.56 -16.96 1.40
N VAL A 199 -20.02 -15.72 1.36
CA VAL A 199 -19.27 -14.55 0.91
C VAL A 199 -19.17 -13.57 2.06
N GLN A 200 -17.99 -12.99 2.23
CA GLN A 200 -17.74 -11.98 3.24
C GLN A 200 -16.90 -10.84 2.66
N ARG A 201 -16.93 -9.67 3.31
CA ARG A 201 -16.04 -8.56 2.98
C ARG A 201 -14.86 -8.55 3.94
N ALA A 202 -13.69 -8.94 3.47
CA ALA A 202 -12.46 -8.87 4.26
C ALA A 202 -12.11 -7.41 4.56
N GLY A 203 -11.93 -7.08 5.85
CA GLY A 203 -11.63 -5.72 6.30
C GLY A 203 -12.65 -4.67 5.84
N GLU A 204 -13.90 -5.08 5.60
CA GLU A 204 -14.99 -4.26 5.04
C GLU A 204 -14.75 -3.67 3.64
N VAL A 205 -13.77 -4.16 2.88
CA VAL A 205 -13.44 -3.60 1.55
C VAL A 205 -13.64 -4.65 0.46
N ILE A 206 -12.88 -5.74 0.47
CA ILE A 206 -12.79 -6.69 -0.65
C ILE A 206 -13.68 -7.91 -0.39
N PRO A 207 -14.68 -8.20 -1.26
CA PRO A 207 -15.46 -9.42 -1.16
C PRO A 207 -14.64 -10.66 -1.51
N GLN A 208 -14.75 -11.70 -0.70
CA GLN A 208 -14.10 -12.99 -0.92
C GLN A 208 -15.05 -14.16 -0.65
N VAL A 209 -14.89 -15.23 -1.42
CA VAL A 209 -15.60 -16.49 -1.19
C VAL A 209 -14.88 -17.30 -0.10
N VAL A 210 -15.59 -17.61 0.97
CA VAL A 210 -15.07 -18.32 2.15
C VAL A 210 -15.09 -19.82 1.90
N LYS A 211 -16.27 -20.38 1.64
CA LYS A 211 -16.50 -21.82 1.46
C LYS A 211 -17.84 -22.08 0.75
N PRO A 212 -18.03 -23.26 0.12
CA PRO A 212 -19.34 -23.68 -0.34
C PRO A 212 -20.26 -24.06 0.84
N VAL A 213 -21.57 -23.95 0.62
CA VAL A 213 -22.63 -24.44 1.50
C VAL A 213 -23.04 -25.81 0.98
N LEU A 214 -22.32 -26.85 1.41
CA LEU A 214 -22.42 -28.20 0.86
C LEU A 214 -23.82 -28.80 1.00
N GLU A 215 -24.54 -28.43 2.06
CA GLU A 215 -25.89 -28.90 2.36
C GLU A 215 -26.93 -28.43 1.33
N ARG A 216 -26.59 -27.43 0.52
CA ARG A 216 -27.47 -26.89 -0.53
C ARG A 216 -27.12 -27.39 -1.94
N ARG A 217 -26.18 -28.33 -2.07
CA ARG A 217 -25.85 -28.92 -3.37
C ARG A 217 -26.98 -29.80 -3.87
N THR A 218 -27.19 -29.71 -5.17
CA THR A 218 -28.21 -30.41 -5.94
C THR A 218 -27.61 -31.52 -6.80
N GLY A 219 -26.29 -31.51 -7.01
CA GLY A 219 -25.57 -32.47 -7.85
C GLY A 219 -25.41 -32.02 -9.31
N THR A 220 -25.97 -30.87 -9.68
CA THR A 220 -25.82 -30.30 -11.03
C THR A 220 -24.67 -29.29 -11.13
N GLU A 221 -23.90 -29.10 -10.06
CA GLU A 221 -22.83 -28.11 -10.01
C GLU A 221 -21.59 -28.55 -10.83
N GLU A 222 -20.98 -27.61 -11.54
CA GLU A 222 -19.87 -27.88 -12.45
C GLU A 222 -18.50 -27.62 -11.80
N VAL A 223 -17.59 -28.58 -11.93
CA VAL A 223 -16.21 -28.43 -11.43
C VAL A 223 -15.45 -27.44 -12.31
N TYR A 224 -14.97 -26.36 -11.70
CA TYR A 224 -14.18 -25.37 -12.40
C TYR A 224 -12.73 -25.86 -12.62
N ARG A 225 -12.20 -25.59 -13.82
CA ARG A 225 -10.78 -25.74 -14.17
C ARG A 225 -10.31 -24.47 -14.83
N LEU A 226 -9.09 -24.04 -14.54
CA LEU A 226 -8.49 -22.92 -15.23
C LEU A 226 -8.32 -23.27 -16.72
N PRO A 227 -8.58 -22.32 -17.66
CA PRO A 227 -8.37 -22.60 -19.07
C PRO A 227 -6.90 -22.95 -19.37
N GLU A 228 -6.69 -23.77 -20.41
CA GLU A 228 -5.33 -24.12 -20.87
C GLU A 228 -4.68 -23.03 -21.73
N GLN A 229 -5.51 -22.14 -22.29
CA GLN A 229 -5.08 -21.00 -23.11
C GLN A 229 -5.59 -19.70 -22.50
N CYS A 230 -4.81 -18.63 -22.65
CA CYS A 230 -5.19 -17.29 -22.19
C CYS A 230 -6.48 -16.83 -22.90
N PRO A 231 -7.54 -16.42 -22.17
CA PRO A 231 -8.80 -16.00 -22.79
C PRO A 231 -8.69 -14.70 -23.61
N PHE A 232 -7.58 -13.96 -23.47
CA PHE A 232 -7.36 -12.67 -24.14
C PHE A 232 -6.41 -12.74 -25.34
N CYS A 233 -5.48 -13.70 -25.37
CA CYS A 233 -4.49 -13.82 -26.46
C CYS A 233 -4.26 -15.24 -26.96
N GLN A 234 -4.99 -16.23 -26.43
CA GLN A 234 -4.94 -17.65 -26.80
C GLN A 234 -3.58 -18.36 -26.59
N THR A 235 -2.58 -17.66 -26.07
CA THR A 235 -1.28 -18.28 -25.74
C THR A 235 -1.45 -19.35 -24.66
N PRO A 236 -0.81 -20.53 -24.79
CA PRO A 236 -0.82 -21.56 -23.75
C PRO A 236 -0.38 -21.02 -22.39
N ILE A 237 -1.17 -21.32 -21.35
CA ILE A 237 -0.91 -20.92 -19.97
C ILE A 237 0.18 -21.83 -19.39
N ILE A 238 1.15 -21.22 -18.73
CA ILE A 238 2.24 -21.94 -18.05
C ILE A 238 1.99 -22.01 -16.54
N ARG A 239 2.38 -23.12 -15.93
CA ARG A 239 2.41 -23.31 -14.48
C ARG A 239 3.87 -23.49 -14.07
N ILE A 240 4.36 -22.61 -13.21
CA ILE A 240 5.75 -22.66 -12.75
C ILE A 240 5.78 -23.56 -11.50
N PRO A 241 6.70 -24.54 -11.42
CA PRO A 241 6.88 -25.34 -10.21
C PRO A 241 7.02 -24.44 -8.97
N ASP A 242 6.48 -24.89 -7.85
CA ASP A 242 6.49 -24.18 -6.56
C ASP A 242 5.74 -22.84 -6.51
N GLN A 243 5.01 -22.48 -7.57
CA GLN A 243 4.14 -21.30 -7.59
C GLN A 243 2.67 -21.68 -7.66
N ALA A 244 1.85 -21.05 -6.81
CA ALA A 244 0.40 -21.30 -6.77
C ALA A 244 -0.37 -20.71 -7.97
N MET A 245 0.20 -19.72 -8.65
CA MET A 245 -0.42 -19.02 -9.77
C MET A 245 -0.03 -19.66 -11.10
N ALA A 246 -0.96 -19.65 -12.06
CA ALA A 246 -0.65 -19.88 -13.46
C ALA A 246 -0.44 -18.53 -14.19
N TYR A 247 0.25 -18.55 -15.32
CA TYR A 247 0.67 -17.34 -16.03
C TYR A 247 0.44 -17.40 -17.54
N CYS A 248 0.06 -16.26 -18.12
CA CYS A 248 0.12 -16.00 -19.56
C CYS A 248 1.53 -15.51 -19.90
N PRO A 249 2.37 -16.30 -20.61
CA PRO A 249 3.76 -15.92 -20.86
C PRO A 249 3.90 -14.81 -21.91
N ASN A 250 2.90 -14.65 -22.78
CA ASN A 250 2.92 -13.66 -23.86
C ASN A 250 2.94 -12.22 -23.33
N LYS A 251 4.06 -11.51 -23.51
CA LYS A 251 4.25 -10.10 -23.10
C LYS A 251 3.36 -9.15 -23.89
N GLU A 252 2.98 -9.52 -25.12
CA GLU A 252 2.11 -8.75 -26.01
C GLU A 252 0.62 -9.05 -25.78
N CYS A 253 0.27 -9.81 -24.75
CA CYS A 253 -1.12 -10.05 -24.39
C CYS A 253 -1.83 -8.70 -24.15
N PRO A 254 -2.95 -8.40 -24.85
CA PRO A 254 -3.64 -7.12 -24.73
C PRO A 254 -4.01 -6.77 -23.29
N GLU A 255 -4.46 -7.77 -22.53
CA GLU A 255 -4.82 -7.58 -21.11
C GLU A 255 -3.58 -7.29 -20.25
N ARG A 256 -2.42 -7.92 -20.53
CA ARG A 256 -1.18 -7.60 -19.80
C ARG A 256 -0.68 -6.20 -20.11
N ILE A 257 -0.79 -5.77 -21.38
CA ILE A 257 -0.46 -4.41 -21.79
C ILE A 257 -1.36 -3.44 -21.04
N LEU A 258 -2.67 -3.64 -21.08
CA LEU A 258 -3.64 -2.80 -20.38
C LEU A 258 -3.32 -2.67 -18.88
N GLN A 259 -3.08 -3.79 -18.19
CA GLN A 259 -2.75 -3.75 -16.76
C GLN A 259 -1.39 -3.10 -16.47
N SER A 260 -0.42 -3.23 -17.39
CA SER A 260 0.89 -2.54 -17.27
C SER A 260 0.75 -1.03 -17.50
N VAL A 261 -0.09 -0.64 -18.44
CA VAL A 261 -0.44 0.76 -18.74
C VAL A 261 -1.13 1.40 -17.53
N ILE A 262 -2.15 0.73 -16.97
CA ILE A 262 -2.85 1.19 -15.75
C ILE A 262 -1.87 1.38 -14.58
N HIS A 263 -0.94 0.43 -14.42
CA HIS A 263 0.10 0.52 -13.40
C HIS A 263 1.04 1.71 -13.64
N PHE A 264 1.51 1.89 -14.88
CA PHE A 264 2.44 2.95 -15.25
C PHE A 264 1.87 4.35 -14.99
N VAL A 265 0.60 4.59 -15.36
CA VAL A 265 -0.07 5.89 -15.16
C VAL A 265 -0.47 6.16 -13.71
N SER A 266 -0.41 5.15 -12.83
CA SER A 266 -0.88 5.25 -11.45
C SER A 266 -0.11 6.30 -10.65
N LYS A 267 -0.75 6.81 -9.58
CA LYS A 267 -0.18 7.79 -8.65
C LYS A 267 1.17 7.39 -8.05
N GLY A 268 1.36 6.09 -7.80
CA GLY A 268 2.61 5.57 -7.23
C GLY A 268 3.76 5.46 -8.24
N ALA A 269 3.44 5.39 -9.53
CA ALA A 269 4.40 5.35 -10.63
C ALA A 269 4.51 6.74 -11.27
N MET A 270 4.07 6.90 -12.52
CA MET A 270 4.29 8.11 -13.31
C MET A 270 3.31 9.25 -13.02
N ASP A 271 2.27 8.99 -12.21
CA ASP A 271 1.34 9.99 -11.69
C ASP A 271 0.67 10.83 -12.79
N MET A 272 0.07 10.14 -13.76
CA MET A 272 -0.69 10.75 -14.84
C MET A 272 -2.18 10.79 -14.44
N GLU A 273 -2.53 11.64 -13.47
CA GLU A 273 -3.86 11.67 -12.82
C GLU A 273 -5.06 11.77 -13.79
N THR A 274 -4.86 12.35 -14.98
CA THR A 274 -5.90 12.54 -16.00
C THR A 274 -6.18 11.28 -16.83
N ILE A 275 -5.36 10.23 -16.69
CA ILE A 275 -5.46 8.96 -17.41
C ILE A 275 -5.82 7.85 -16.41
N GLY A 276 -7.12 7.66 -16.18
CA GLY A 276 -7.63 6.55 -15.37
C GLY A 276 -7.80 5.24 -16.15
N GLU A 277 -8.22 4.18 -15.48
CA GLU A 277 -8.37 2.82 -16.06
C GLU A 277 -9.19 2.78 -17.35
N LYS A 278 -10.32 3.52 -17.40
CA LYS A 278 -11.17 3.59 -18.59
C LYS A 278 -10.45 4.23 -19.79
N MET A 279 -9.66 5.27 -19.53
CA MET A 279 -8.92 5.97 -20.57
C MET A 279 -7.75 5.11 -21.06
N ALA A 280 -7.03 4.46 -20.15
CA ALA A 280 -6.01 3.48 -20.50
C ALA A 280 -6.59 2.36 -21.40
N ALA A 281 -7.77 1.85 -21.07
CA ALA A 281 -8.46 0.86 -21.90
C ALA A 281 -8.82 1.40 -23.30
N GLN A 282 -9.31 2.64 -23.41
CA GLN A 282 -9.60 3.26 -24.70
C GLN A 282 -8.33 3.42 -25.56
N LEU A 283 -7.24 3.88 -24.96
CA LEU A 283 -5.95 4.07 -25.64
C LEU A 283 -5.36 2.75 -26.17
N VAL A 284 -5.40 1.69 -25.36
CA VAL A 284 -4.94 0.35 -25.75
C VAL A 284 -5.85 -0.25 -26.81
N ASN A 285 -7.17 -0.18 -26.64
CA ASN A 285 -8.14 -0.74 -27.60
C ASN A 285 -8.11 -0.02 -28.96
N ALA A 286 -7.84 1.29 -28.98
CA ALA A 286 -7.62 2.05 -30.22
C ALA A 286 -6.26 1.74 -30.88
N GLY A 287 -5.39 1.00 -30.21
CA GLY A 287 -4.05 0.65 -30.69
C GLY A 287 -3.04 1.80 -30.63
N TYR A 288 -3.38 2.90 -29.94
CA TYR A 288 -2.48 4.05 -29.75
C TYR A 288 -1.36 3.75 -28.74
N ILE A 289 -1.62 2.87 -27.78
CA ILE A 289 -0.63 2.43 -26.79
C ILE A 289 -0.47 0.91 -26.87
N LYS A 290 0.72 0.47 -27.29
CA LYS A 290 1.15 -0.94 -27.32
C LYS A 290 2.33 -1.18 -26.38
N SER A 291 3.09 -0.12 -26.10
CA SER A 291 4.24 -0.07 -25.19
C SER A 291 4.14 1.16 -24.29
N LEU A 292 4.80 1.13 -23.13
CA LEU A 292 4.81 2.26 -22.19
C LEU A 292 5.41 3.53 -22.80
N SER A 293 6.36 3.38 -23.73
CA SER A 293 6.97 4.49 -24.47
C SER A 293 5.99 5.26 -25.35
N ASP A 294 4.89 4.63 -25.78
CA ASP A 294 3.98 5.20 -26.79
C ASP A 294 3.20 6.40 -26.24
N PHE A 295 3.07 6.50 -24.90
CA PHE A 295 2.49 7.68 -24.25
C PHE A 295 3.15 8.97 -24.69
N TYR A 296 4.47 8.94 -24.84
CA TYR A 296 5.28 10.13 -25.16
C TYR A 296 5.30 10.47 -26.66
N GLN A 297 4.55 9.72 -27.47
CA GLN A 297 4.33 9.98 -28.89
C GLN A 297 2.86 10.29 -29.20
N LEU A 298 2.00 10.28 -28.18
CA LEU A 298 0.56 10.48 -28.32
C LEU A 298 0.26 11.91 -28.75
N THR A 299 -0.59 12.08 -29.76
CA THR A 299 -0.95 13.40 -30.29
C THR A 299 -2.33 13.87 -29.83
N GLU A 300 -2.60 15.17 -29.93
CA GLU A 300 -3.90 15.75 -29.62
C GLU A 300 -5.00 15.15 -30.52
N GLU A 301 -4.71 14.93 -31.80
CA GLU A 301 -5.65 14.37 -32.77
C GLU A 301 -6.07 12.94 -32.41
N GLN A 302 -5.12 12.11 -31.95
CA GLN A 302 -5.40 10.75 -31.49
C GLN A 302 -6.31 10.77 -30.26
N LEU A 303 -6.06 11.68 -29.31
CA LEU A 303 -6.92 11.84 -28.14
C LEU A 303 -8.33 12.31 -28.52
N LEU A 304 -8.45 13.30 -29.41
CA LEU A 304 -9.75 13.82 -29.84
C LEU A 304 -10.57 12.80 -30.65
N ALA A 305 -9.94 11.81 -31.26
CA ALA A 305 -10.62 10.70 -31.94
C ALA A 305 -11.29 9.72 -30.95
N LEU A 306 -10.93 9.74 -29.66
CA LEU A 306 -11.52 8.88 -28.64
C LEU A 306 -12.85 9.45 -28.12
N GLY A 307 -13.81 8.55 -27.90
CA GLY A 307 -15.13 8.91 -27.40
C GLY A 307 -15.08 9.57 -26.02
N GLY A 308 -15.67 10.77 -25.92
CA GLY A 308 -15.80 11.51 -24.65
C GLY A 308 -14.67 12.49 -24.33
N ILE A 309 -13.67 12.63 -25.22
CA ILE A 309 -12.57 13.59 -25.04
C ILE A 309 -12.89 14.92 -25.72
N LYS A 310 -12.67 16.02 -25.01
CA LYS A 310 -12.73 17.40 -25.54
C LYS A 310 -11.34 18.01 -25.46
N LYS A 311 -11.08 19.06 -26.26
CA LYS A 311 -9.78 19.76 -26.34
C LYS A 311 -9.11 19.98 -24.97
N LYS A 312 -9.80 20.64 -24.04
CA LYS A 312 -9.26 20.85 -22.67
C LYS A 312 -8.87 19.57 -21.93
N SER A 313 -9.60 18.47 -22.13
CA SER A 313 -9.25 17.18 -21.53
C SER A 313 -8.03 16.56 -22.20
N ALA A 314 -7.91 16.68 -23.52
CA ALA A 314 -6.74 16.23 -24.27
C ALA A 314 -5.49 17.03 -23.86
N ASP A 315 -5.60 18.36 -23.77
CA ASP A 315 -4.52 19.24 -23.31
C ASP A 315 -4.03 18.84 -21.90
N ASN A 316 -4.97 18.57 -20.98
CA ASN A 316 -4.64 18.12 -19.63
C ASN A 316 -3.98 16.73 -19.60
N MET A 317 -4.32 15.84 -20.53
CA MET A 317 -3.69 14.52 -20.65
C MET A 317 -2.25 14.64 -21.18
N LEU A 318 -2.05 15.42 -22.25
CA LEU A 318 -0.72 15.67 -22.80
C LEU A 318 0.17 16.39 -21.79
N ALA A 319 -0.35 17.36 -21.05
CA ALA A 319 0.39 18.04 -19.98
C ALA A 319 0.78 17.08 -18.85
N ALA A 320 -0.10 16.15 -18.46
CA ALA A 320 0.21 15.14 -17.44
C ALA A 320 1.26 14.13 -17.93
N ILE A 321 1.22 13.74 -19.21
CA ILE A 321 2.25 12.89 -19.84
C ILE A 321 3.59 13.62 -19.84
N GLU A 322 3.64 14.88 -20.24
CA GLU A 322 4.88 15.66 -20.27
C GLU A 322 5.48 15.83 -18.88
N ALA A 323 4.66 16.27 -17.90
CA ALA A 323 5.10 16.40 -16.51
C ALA A 323 5.57 15.08 -15.89
N SER A 324 5.12 13.93 -16.41
CA SER A 324 5.58 12.62 -15.93
C SER A 324 7.04 12.32 -16.26
N LYS A 325 7.65 13.01 -17.23
CA LYS A 325 9.06 12.78 -17.60
C LYS A 325 10.02 13.15 -16.46
N GLU A 326 9.62 14.11 -15.63
CA GLU A 326 10.39 14.61 -14.49
C GLU A 326 10.26 13.75 -13.23
N ARG A 327 9.52 12.63 -13.27
CA ARG A 327 9.39 11.76 -12.11
C ARG A 327 10.74 11.13 -11.76
N PRO A 328 11.08 10.99 -10.47
CA PRO A 328 12.34 10.41 -10.04
C PRO A 328 12.52 9.00 -10.60
N PHE A 329 13.78 8.61 -10.81
CA PHE A 329 14.15 7.34 -11.44
C PHE A 329 13.50 6.12 -10.76
N TRP A 330 13.37 6.11 -9.43
CA TRP A 330 12.71 5.02 -8.72
C TRP A 330 11.24 4.82 -9.14
N ARG A 331 10.53 5.89 -9.53
CA ARG A 331 9.15 5.80 -10.04
C ARG A 331 9.11 5.21 -11.44
N VAL A 332 10.10 5.54 -12.27
CA VAL A 332 10.25 4.91 -13.59
C VAL A 332 10.51 3.42 -13.42
N LEU A 333 11.46 3.02 -12.57
CA LEU A 333 11.74 1.62 -12.23
C LEU A 333 10.50 0.88 -11.73
N PHE A 334 9.73 1.51 -10.84
CA PHE A 334 8.47 0.93 -10.38
C PHE A 334 7.46 0.80 -11.52
N GLY A 335 7.34 1.81 -12.39
CA GLY A 335 6.46 1.85 -13.55
C GLY A 335 6.78 0.81 -14.62
N LEU A 336 8.05 0.43 -14.80
CA LEU A 336 8.49 -0.61 -15.76
C LEU A 336 7.88 -1.99 -15.49
N ASN A 337 7.21 -2.18 -14.35
CA ASN A 337 6.48 -3.40 -14.00
C ASN A 337 7.39 -4.66 -14.00
N ILE A 338 8.62 -4.50 -13.51
CA ILE A 338 9.55 -5.60 -13.29
C ILE A 338 8.95 -6.53 -12.22
N ARG A 339 8.96 -7.84 -12.48
CA ARG A 339 8.36 -8.82 -11.58
C ARG A 339 9.02 -8.77 -10.20
N TYR A 340 8.20 -8.85 -9.16
CA TYR A 340 8.54 -8.69 -7.74
C TYR A 340 8.99 -7.29 -7.28
N ILE A 341 9.10 -6.31 -8.19
CA ILE A 341 9.44 -4.95 -7.81
C ILE A 341 8.20 -4.20 -7.34
N GLY A 342 8.19 -3.89 -6.04
CA GLY A 342 7.29 -2.92 -5.42
C GLY A 342 7.95 -1.55 -5.25
N GLU A 343 7.16 -0.57 -4.80
CA GLU A 343 7.60 0.82 -4.58
C GLU A 343 8.89 0.91 -3.76
N LYS A 344 8.94 0.24 -2.60
CA LYS A 344 10.12 0.24 -1.72
C LYS A 344 11.35 -0.40 -2.36
N SER A 345 11.19 -1.51 -3.07
CA SER A 345 12.31 -2.18 -3.74
C SER A 345 12.84 -1.35 -4.89
N ALA A 346 11.98 -0.65 -5.63
CA ALA A 346 12.40 0.28 -6.67
C ALA A 346 13.23 1.44 -6.10
N GLN A 347 12.81 2.01 -4.96
CA GLN A 347 13.57 3.04 -4.25
C GLN A 347 14.95 2.53 -3.82
N LEU A 348 15.01 1.35 -3.18
CA LEU A 348 16.27 0.76 -2.74
C LEU A 348 17.25 0.55 -3.90
N LEU A 349 16.76 0.05 -5.04
CA LEU A 349 17.58 -0.16 -6.23
C LEU A 349 18.03 1.16 -6.85
N ALA A 350 17.12 2.13 -7.00
CA ALA A 350 17.45 3.46 -7.53
C ALA A 350 18.52 4.14 -6.67
N THR A 351 18.38 4.10 -5.34
CA THR A 351 19.38 4.65 -4.42
C THR A 351 20.71 3.91 -4.48
N ALA A 352 20.70 2.57 -4.60
CA ALA A 352 21.92 1.77 -4.60
C ALA A 352 22.74 1.95 -5.88
N PHE A 353 22.09 2.00 -7.04
CA PHE A 353 22.77 2.04 -8.34
C PHE A 353 22.87 3.46 -8.92
N GLY A 354 21.98 4.37 -8.54
CA GLY A 354 21.95 5.75 -9.01
C GLY A 354 21.23 5.90 -10.35
N ASP A 355 21.54 5.06 -11.34
CA ASP A 355 20.94 5.15 -12.67
C ASP A 355 20.65 3.77 -13.29
N ILE A 356 19.90 3.77 -14.39
CA ILE A 356 19.49 2.54 -15.08
C ILE A 356 20.65 1.80 -15.73
N ASP A 357 21.71 2.52 -16.14
CA ASP A 357 22.83 1.95 -16.87
C ASP A 357 23.75 1.18 -15.91
N ALA A 358 24.02 1.75 -14.74
CA ALA A 358 24.71 1.09 -13.63
C ALA A 358 23.94 -0.15 -13.16
N LEU A 359 22.61 -0.06 -13.06
CA LEU A 359 21.78 -1.22 -12.70
C LEU A 359 21.79 -2.30 -13.80
N ALA A 360 21.78 -1.91 -15.08
CA ALA A 360 21.81 -2.85 -16.22
C ALA A 360 23.15 -3.59 -16.35
N GLN A 361 24.26 -2.97 -15.94
CA GLN A 361 25.60 -3.56 -15.95
C GLN A 361 25.88 -4.43 -14.72
N ALA A 362 25.10 -4.31 -13.65
CA ALA A 362 25.29 -5.04 -12.41
C ALA A 362 25.03 -6.55 -12.57
N SER A 363 25.86 -7.35 -11.91
CA SER A 363 25.63 -8.79 -11.76
C SER A 363 24.42 -9.07 -10.85
N ALA A 364 23.84 -10.27 -11.00
CA ALA A 364 22.77 -10.72 -10.10
C ALA A 364 23.21 -10.67 -8.63
N GLU A 365 24.46 -11.06 -8.33
CA GLU A 365 25.02 -11.05 -6.99
C GLU A 365 25.13 -9.63 -6.40
N GLU A 366 25.45 -8.62 -7.21
CA GLU A 366 25.49 -7.22 -6.79
C GLU A 366 24.10 -6.68 -6.47
N ILE A 367 23.11 -7.00 -7.31
CA ILE A 367 21.72 -6.58 -7.09
C ILE A 367 21.16 -7.23 -5.81
N ILE A 368 21.47 -8.51 -5.57
CA ILE A 368 21.02 -9.25 -4.38
C ILE A 368 21.66 -8.71 -3.08
N LYS A 369 22.86 -8.11 -3.15
CA LYS A 369 23.52 -7.53 -1.97
C LYS A 369 22.86 -6.24 -1.47
N VAL A 370 21.96 -5.62 -2.23
CA VAL A 370 21.24 -4.42 -1.79
C VAL A 370 20.36 -4.77 -0.58
N PRO A 371 20.53 -4.11 0.58
CA PRO A 371 19.74 -4.40 1.77
C PRO A 371 18.23 -4.26 1.50
N GLY A 372 17.48 -5.34 1.75
CA GLY A 372 16.04 -5.39 1.48
C GLY A 372 15.66 -5.94 0.10
N VAL A 373 16.65 -6.30 -0.73
CA VAL A 373 16.46 -7.03 -1.99
C VAL A 373 16.82 -8.50 -1.77
N GLY A 374 15.84 -9.39 -1.92
CA GLY A 374 16.05 -10.84 -1.80
C GLY A 374 16.53 -11.48 -3.11
N PRO A 375 16.93 -12.76 -3.08
CA PRO A 375 17.43 -13.48 -4.26
C PRO A 375 16.43 -13.53 -5.41
N GLU A 376 15.13 -13.75 -5.12
CA GLU A 376 14.09 -13.77 -6.16
C GLU A 376 13.91 -12.41 -6.85
N ILE A 377 13.98 -11.32 -6.07
CA ILE A 377 13.85 -9.96 -6.60
C ILE A 377 15.09 -9.63 -7.45
N GLY A 378 16.28 -9.85 -6.91
CA GLY A 378 17.52 -9.53 -7.61
C GLY A 378 17.69 -10.31 -8.91
N GLN A 379 17.39 -11.61 -8.90
CA GLN A 379 17.42 -12.42 -10.13
C GLN A 379 16.37 -11.97 -11.15
N SER A 380 15.17 -11.60 -10.70
CA SER A 380 14.11 -11.09 -11.57
C SER A 380 14.50 -9.78 -12.26
N VAL A 381 15.11 -8.85 -11.52
CA VAL A 381 15.64 -7.59 -12.07
C VAL A 381 16.75 -7.86 -13.07
N TYR A 382 17.73 -8.69 -12.69
CA TYR A 382 18.84 -9.05 -13.57
C TYR A 382 18.31 -9.64 -14.89
N ASN A 383 17.46 -10.66 -14.83
CA ASN A 383 16.89 -11.31 -16.02
C ASN A 383 16.10 -10.33 -16.89
N TRP A 384 15.35 -9.40 -16.27
CA TRP A 384 14.59 -8.38 -17.00
C TRP A 384 15.52 -7.44 -17.77
N LEU A 385 16.68 -7.07 -17.20
CA LEU A 385 17.67 -6.20 -17.82
C LEU A 385 18.54 -6.91 -18.87
N GLN A 386 18.57 -8.24 -18.90
CA GLN A 386 19.22 -9.01 -19.97
C GLN A 386 18.35 -9.19 -21.21
N ASP A 387 17.06 -8.84 -21.14
CA ASP A 387 16.10 -9.03 -22.22
C ASP A 387 16.15 -7.87 -23.23
N THR A 388 16.35 -8.19 -24.50
CA THR A 388 16.58 -7.18 -25.55
C THR A 388 15.40 -6.24 -25.77
N ASP A 389 14.16 -6.73 -25.60
CA ASP A 389 12.97 -5.89 -25.78
C ASP A 389 12.82 -4.88 -24.64
N ASN A 390 13.21 -5.29 -23.43
CA ASN A 390 13.19 -4.43 -22.25
C ASN A 390 14.28 -3.35 -22.33
N LEU A 391 15.48 -3.70 -22.81
CA LEU A 391 16.54 -2.73 -23.08
C LEU A 391 16.12 -1.73 -24.17
N ALA A 392 15.49 -2.20 -25.25
CA ALA A 392 14.92 -1.31 -26.28
C ALA A 392 13.82 -0.40 -25.73
N LEU A 393 13.01 -0.88 -24.77
CA LEU A 393 12.04 -0.04 -24.06
C LEU A 393 12.74 1.06 -23.25
N ILE A 394 13.79 0.75 -22.50
CA ILE A 394 14.57 1.75 -21.75
C ILE A 394 15.06 2.85 -22.68
N GLU A 395 15.64 2.49 -23.83
CA GLU A 395 16.16 3.48 -24.78
C GLU A 395 15.07 4.35 -25.41
N ARG A 396 13.88 3.79 -25.69
CA ARG A 396 12.74 4.61 -26.13
C ARG A 396 12.27 5.59 -25.04
N LEU A 397 12.27 5.17 -23.78
CA LEU A 397 11.93 6.04 -22.65
C LEU A 397 13.00 7.12 -22.44
N ARG A 398 14.28 6.78 -22.60
CA ARG A 398 15.39 7.74 -22.59
C ARG A 398 15.22 8.80 -23.69
N ALA A 399 14.95 8.35 -24.92
CA ALA A 399 14.72 9.24 -26.05
C ALA A 399 13.48 10.14 -25.87
N ALA A 400 12.48 9.66 -25.11
CA ALA A 400 11.31 10.46 -24.73
C ALA A 400 11.61 11.51 -23.64
N GLY A 401 12.79 11.47 -23.01
CA GLY A 401 13.25 12.44 -22.01
C GLY A 401 12.93 12.09 -20.57
N LEU A 402 12.67 10.81 -20.25
CA LEU A 402 12.42 10.40 -18.86
C LEU A 402 13.70 10.46 -18.03
N THR A 403 13.55 10.84 -16.77
CA THR A 403 14.62 10.79 -15.76
C THR A 403 14.96 9.33 -15.42
N LEU A 404 16.12 8.87 -15.91
CA LEU A 404 16.64 7.51 -15.70
C LEU A 404 17.85 7.45 -14.74
N ALA A 405 18.08 8.54 -14.04
CA ALA A 405 19.08 8.66 -12.98
C ALA A 405 18.46 9.41 -11.81
N GLU A 406 18.74 8.98 -10.59
CA GLU A 406 18.63 9.83 -9.41
C GLU A 406 19.84 10.74 -9.38
N GLU A 407 19.64 12.01 -9.03
CA GLU A 407 20.74 12.77 -8.46
C GLU A 407 21.19 11.99 -7.23
N LYS A 408 22.43 11.49 -7.26
CA LYS A 408 23.08 11.05 -6.02
C LYS A 408 23.13 12.30 -5.16
N VAL A 409 22.19 12.38 -4.22
CA VAL A 409 22.43 13.15 -3.00
C VAL A 409 23.55 12.38 -2.33
N GLU A 410 24.78 12.68 -2.74
CA GLU A 410 25.88 12.53 -1.82
C GLU A 410 25.43 13.37 -0.63
N ASN A 411 25.04 12.71 0.46
CA ASN A 411 25.03 13.39 1.75
C ASN A 411 26.50 13.65 2.05
N THR A 412 27.10 14.60 1.33
CA THR A 412 28.39 15.18 1.64
C THR A 412 28.12 16.09 2.81
N GLY A 413 28.55 15.63 3.97
CA GLY A 413 28.61 16.45 5.15
C GLY A 413 29.82 16.06 5.99
N PRO A 414 30.00 16.71 7.14
CA PRO A 414 31.15 16.46 8.00
C PRO A 414 31.23 15.00 8.49
N LEU A 415 30.13 14.24 8.45
CA LEU A 415 30.07 12.85 8.87
C LEU A 415 30.19 11.85 7.71
N THR A 416 30.55 12.30 6.51
CA THR A 416 30.71 11.44 5.33
C THR A 416 31.72 10.32 5.60
N GLY A 417 31.35 9.08 5.28
CA GLY A 417 32.18 7.90 5.48
C GLY A 417 32.15 7.32 6.89
N GLN A 418 31.49 8.00 7.84
CA GLN A 418 31.29 7.50 9.19
C GLN A 418 29.98 6.71 9.29
N THR A 419 29.99 5.64 10.07
CA THR A 419 28.81 4.79 10.32
C THR A 419 28.43 4.84 11.80
N PHE A 420 27.15 5.04 12.08
CA PHE A 420 26.61 5.22 13.42
C PHE A 420 25.57 4.14 13.76
N LEU A 421 25.51 3.73 15.01
CA LEU A 421 24.45 2.88 15.54
C LEU A 421 23.96 3.47 16.85
N VAL A 422 22.66 3.71 16.97
CA VAL A 422 22.04 4.18 18.21
C VAL A 422 21.40 3.00 18.94
N THR A 423 21.69 2.86 20.24
CA THR A 423 21.11 1.84 21.12
C THR A 423 20.75 2.43 22.48
N GLY A 424 19.67 1.94 23.10
CA GLY A 424 19.12 2.55 24.31
C GLY A 424 18.21 3.75 24.02
N ARG A 425 17.59 4.28 25.07
CA ARG A 425 16.71 5.45 25.03
C ARG A 425 17.53 6.74 25.20
N LEU A 426 17.29 7.68 24.31
CA LEU A 426 17.85 9.04 24.33
C LEU A 426 16.87 9.97 25.09
N GLU A 427 17.37 10.84 25.96
CA GLU A 427 16.60 11.79 26.78
C GLU A 427 16.34 13.13 26.07
N ALA A 428 17.32 13.63 25.30
CA ALA A 428 17.29 14.94 24.67
C ALA A 428 16.63 14.94 23.28
N MET A 429 16.65 13.81 22.56
CA MET A 429 15.97 13.68 21.27
C MET A 429 15.50 12.26 20.99
N THR A 430 14.57 12.13 20.05
CA THR A 430 14.09 10.81 19.61
C THR A 430 15.18 10.09 18.81
N ARG A 431 15.22 8.76 18.87
CA ARG A 431 16.17 7.98 18.07
C ARG A 431 16.04 8.24 16.57
N SER A 432 14.82 8.43 16.09
CA SER A 432 14.57 8.77 14.69
C SER A 432 15.15 10.14 14.34
N ALA A 433 14.97 11.14 15.22
CA ALA A 433 15.53 12.47 15.03
C ALA A 433 17.07 12.44 15.03
N ALA A 434 17.68 11.64 15.89
CA ALA A 434 19.12 11.39 15.90
C ALA A 434 19.60 10.74 14.58
N GLU A 435 18.94 9.66 14.14
CA GLU A 435 19.28 8.94 12.91
C GLU A 435 19.12 9.85 11.67
N GLU A 436 18.09 10.68 11.64
CA GLU A 436 17.84 11.67 10.59
C GLU A 436 18.89 12.78 10.59
N ALA A 437 19.22 13.36 11.74
CA ALA A 437 20.23 14.40 11.87
C ALA A 437 21.63 13.91 11.44
N ILE A 438 22.00 12.69 11.83
CA ILE A 438 23.25 12.04 11.39
C ILE A 438 23.25 11.83 9.87
N THR A 439 22.14 11.34 9.32
CA THR A 439 22.01 11.07 7.88
C THR A 439 22.10 12.37 7.08
N ARG A 440 21.48 13.44 7.57
CA ARG A 440 21.55 14.79 6.98
C ARG A 440 22.97 15.34 6.90
N LEU A 441 23.81 15.02 7.89
CA LEU A 441 25.23 15.42 7.93
C LEU A 441 26.18 14.44 7.21
N GLY A 442 25.66 13.46 6.47
CA GLY A 442 26.46 12.52 5.68
C GLY A 442 26.83 11.21 6.35
N GLY A 443 26.41 11.00 7.60
CA GLY A 443 26.63 9.74 8.31
C GLY A 443 25.70 8.63 7.81
N ARG A 444 26.15 7.38 7.93
CA ARG A 444 25.33 6.20 7.60
C ARG A 444 24.86 5.49 8.85
N ILE A 445 23.57 5.12 8.92
CA ILE A 445 23.04 4.34 10.05
C ILE A 445 23.25 2.85 9.81
N ALA A 446 23.98 2.19 10.70
CA ALA A 446 24.20 0.76 10.69
C ALA A 446 23.03 0.02 11.33
N THR A 447 22.76 -1.21 10.87
CA THR A 447 21.71 -2.07 11.44
C THR A 447 22.20 -2.94 12.60
N GLY A 448 23.52 -3.01 12.81
CA GLY A 448 24.14 -3.79 13.88
C GLY A 448 25.62 -3.51 14.08
N VAL A 449 26.17 -4.08 15.16
CA VAL A 449 27.59 -3.92 15.51
C VAL A 449 28.45 -4.78 14.59
N SER A 450 29.39 -4.14 13.90
CA SER A 450 30.40 -4.75 13.02
C SER A 450 31.76 -4.06 13.20
N LYS A 451 32.84 -4.62 12.63
CA LYS A 451 34.18 -3.99 12.65
C LYS A 451 34.25 -2.68 11.86
N THR A 452 33.32 -2.45 10.94
CA THR A 452 33.27 -1.24 10.11
C THR A 452 32.41 -0.14 10.75
N LEU A 453 31.85 -0.38 11.93
CA LEU A 453 31.06 0.61 12.67
C LEU A 453 32.00 1.69 13.23
N SER A 454 31.72 2.95 12.94
CA SER A 454 32.54 4.08 13.41
C SER A 454 32.17 4.50 14.83
N HIS A 455 30.88 4.61 15.14
CA HIS A 455 30.40 5.06 16.45
C HIS A 455 29.17 4.27 16.91
N LEU A 456 29.18 3.80 18.16
CA LEU A 456 27.99 3.35 18.87
C LEU A 456 27.54 4.45 19.83
N ILE A 457 26.34 4.99 19.65
CA ILE A 457 25.69 5.92 20.57
C ILE A 457 24.83 5.14 21.54
N VAL A 458 25.07 5.34 22.83
CA VAL A 458 24.45 4.60 23.93
C VAL A 458 23.64 5.56 24.80
N GLY A 459 22.34 5.36 24.79
CA GLY A 459 21.40 5.95 25.75
C GLY A 459 21.16 5.05 26.96
N GLU A 460 20.13 5.36 27.74
CA GLU A 460 19.69 4.52 28.87
C GLU A 460 19.27 3.12 28.40
N ASP A 461 19.51 2.11 29.23
CA ASP A 461 19.24 0.69 28.95
C ASP A 461 19.78 0.16 27.60
N PRO A 462 21.09 0.23 27.33
CA PRO A 462 21.71 -0.07 26.02
C PRO A 462 21.49 -1.47 25.44
N GLY A 463 20.92 -2.40 26.21
CA GLY A 463 20.70 -3.78 25.81
C GLY A 463 21.97 -4.54 25.40
N SER A 464 21.79 -5.60 24.62
CA SER A 464 22.86 -6.55 24.24
C SER A 464 23.88 -6.03 23.23
N LYS A 465 23.64 -4.86 22.61
CA LYS A 465 24.50 -4.27 21.58
C LYS A 465 25.78 -3.65 22.18
N LEU A 466 25.71 -3.09 23.38
CA LEU A 466 26.86 -2.54 24.10
C LEU A 466 27.95 -3.61 24.34
N ALA A 467 27.54 -4.77 24.86
CA ALA A 467 28.44 -5.89 25.12
C ALA A 467 29.12 -6.41 23.84
N LYS A 468 28.44 -6.32 22.68
CA LYS A 468 29.00 -6.70 21.39
C LYS A 468 29.99 -5.66 20.86
N ALA A 469 29.72 -4.37 21.04
CA ALA A 469 30.63 -3.30 20.61
C ALA A 469 31.94 -3.29 21.40
N GLN A 470 31.88 -3.52 22.71
CA GLN A 470 33.06 -3.66 23.57
C GLN A 470 33.98 -4.80 23.10
N LYS A 471 33.41 -5.94 22.67
CA LYS A 471 34.19 -7.07 22.15
C LYS A 471 34.85 -6.81 20.80
N VAL A 472 34.24 -5.95 19.98
CA VAL A 472 34.72 -5.64 18.62
C VAL A 472 35.65 -4.42 18.60
N GLY A 473 35.70 -3.65 19.69
CA GLY A 473 36.58 -2.48 19.83
C GLY A 473 36.05 -1.22 19.12
N VAL A 474 34.73 -1.11 18.95
CA VAL A 474 34.10 0.06 18.32
C VAL A 474 34.05 1.23 19.33
N PRO A 475 34.32 2.49 18.94
CA PRO A 475 34.12 3.67 19.78
C PRO A 475 32.67 3.78 20.31
N ILE A 476 32.53 3.96 21.63
CA ILE A 476 31.23 4.04 22.33
C ILE A 476 31.09 5.46 22.90
N HIS A 477 29.98 6.12 22.59
CA HIS A 477 29.68 7.48 23.00
C HIS A 477 28.30 7.54 23.69
N ASN A 478 28.11 8.52 24.55
CA ASN A 478 26.81 8.81 25.17
C ASN A 478 26.00 9.77 24.29
N GLU A 479 24.76 10.04 24.69
CA GLU A 479 23.89 11.00 24.01
C GLU A 479 24.46 12.42 23.97
N GLU A 480 25.06 12.88 25.06
CA GLU A 480 25.62 14.24 25.17
C GLU A 480 26.67 14.48 24.08
N TRP A 481 27.54 13.50 23.81
CA TRP A 481 28.51 13.55 22.73
C TRP A 481 27.84 13.67 21.35
N LEU A 482 26.74 12.96 21.11
CA LEU A 482 26.00 13.07 19.85
C LEU A 482 25.39 14.47 19.71
N VAL A 483 24.80 15.02 20.77
CA VAL A 483 24.23 16.36 20.77
C VAL A 483 25.31 17.40 20.44
N ASP A 484 26.49 17.29 21.04
CA ASP A 484 27.60 18.20 20.79
C ASP A 484 28.14 18.08 19.37
N LEU A 485 28.28 16.87 18.85
CA LEU A 485 28.66 16.61 17.45
C LEU A 485 27.66 17.26 16.48
N LEU A 486 26.36 17.12 16.75
CA LEU A 486 25.31 17.70 15.91
C LEU A 486 25.28 19.23 15.99
N LYS A 487 25.57 19.82 17.16
CA LYS A 487 25.65 21.28 17.33
C LYS A 487 26.85 21.87 16.58
N GLN A 488 28.01 21.24 16.70
CA GLN A 488 29.24 21.66 16.00
C GLN A 488 29.07 21.76 14.48
N HIS A 489 28.10 21.03 13.91
CA HIS A 489 27.86 20.96 12.48
C HIS A 489 26.53 21.58 12.03
N ASN A 490 25.77 22.20 12.95
CA ASN A 490 24.59 23.02 12.62
C ASN A 490 24.87 24.53 12.77
N GLU A 491 26.06 24.93 13.25
CA GLU A 491 26.48 26.34 13.39
C GLU A 491 27.29 26.87 12.17
N ASP A 492 27.58 26.01 11.20
CA ASP A 492 28.07 26.36 9.84
C ASP A 492 26.95 26.13 8.81
#